data_AF-A0A969S149-F1
#
_entry.id   AF-A0A969S149-F1
#
_cell.length_a   1.000
_cell.length_b   1.000
_cell.length_c   1.000
_cell.angle_alpha   90.00
_cell.angle_beta   90.00
_cell.angle_gamma   90.00
#
_symmetry.space_group_name_H-M   'P 1'
#
loop_
_entity.id
_entity.type
_entity.pdbx_description
1 polymer ?
#
loop_
_entity_poly.entity_id
_entity_poly.type
_entity_poly.pdbx_seq_one_letter_code
_entity_poly.pdbx_strand_id
1 'polypeptide(L)' 'MQRSIQLVRGSDGHAVTALLSEITQRHIDDYQNSWLEMLRRYEQEDKFWSWEFKRRIFLSQDNYEGYAIELAGRTEG' A
#
# COMPACT_ATOMS: atom_id res chain seq x y z
N MET A 1 -9.51 2.87 11.22
CA MET A 1 -9.79 4.23 10.70
C MET A 1 -9.81 4.18 9.17
N GLN A 2 -10.73 4.90 8.53
CA GLN A 2 -10.79 5.04 7.08
C GLN A 2 -11.04 6.52 6.72
N ARG A 3 -10.19 7.09 5.87
CA ARG A 3 -10.22 8.52 5.51
C ARG A 3 -9.98 8.72 4.03
N SER A 4 -10.79 9.57 3.38
CA SER A 4 -10.52 9.97 1.99
C SER A 4 -9.36 10.98 1.94
N ILE A 5 -8.42 10.73 1.04
CA ILE A 5 -7.23 11.56 0.80
C ILE A 5 -7.13 11.93 -0.68
N GLN A 6 -6.46 13.05 -0.98
CA GLN A 6 -6.14 13.44 -2.35
C GLN A 6 -4.68 13.13 -2.62
N LEU A 7 -4.41 12.40 -3.70
CA LEU A 7 -3.07 12.08 -4.16
C LEU A 7 -2.83 12.71 -5.53
N VAL A 8 -1.60 13.16 -5.79
CA VAL A 8 -1.22 13.62 -7.11
C VAL A 8 -0.68 12.43 -7.88
N ARG A 9 -1.31 12.09 -9.00
CA ARG A 9 -0.83 11.01 -9.87
C ARG A 9 0.43 11.48 -10.60
N GLY A 10 1.52 10.74 -10.43
CA GLY A 10 2.83 11.12 -10.99
C GLY A 10 2.90 11.20 -12.52
N SER A 11 2.00 10.52 -13.24
CA SER A 11 2.02 10.48 -14.71
C SER A 11 1.46 11.73 -15.38
N ASP A 12 0.46 12.38 -14.78
CA ASP A 12 -0.30 13.49 -15.38
C ASP A 12 -0.48 14.69 -14.43
N GLY A 13 -0.08 14.57 -13.16
CA GLY A 13 -0.21 15.62 -12.15
C GLY A 13 -1.64 15.83 -11.66
N HIS A 14 -2.59 14.96 -12.04
CA HIS A 14 -3.98 15.11 -11.64
C HIS A 14 -4.19 14.66 -10.19
N ALA A 15 -5.04 15.39 -9.48
CA ALA A 15 -5.50 14.98 -8.16
C ALA A 15 -6.49 13.81 -8.30
N VAL A 16 -6.18 12.70 -7.62
CA VAL A 16 -7.04 11.52 -7.53
C VAL A 16 -7.47 11.32 -6.08
N THR A 17 -8.74 10.97 -5.89
CA THR A 17 -9.27 10.65 -4.57
C THR A 17 -8.97 9.18 -4.26
N ALA A 18 -8.21 8.95 -3.19
CA ALA A 18 -7.90 7.63 -2.66
C ALA A 18 -8.43 7.49 -1.24
N LEU A 19 -8.40 6.27 -0.72
CA LEU A 19 -8.80 5.94 0.64
C LEU A 19 -7.56 5.55 1.44
N LEU A 20 -7.34 6.21 2.56
CA LEU A 20 -6.39 5.80 3.59
C LEU A 20 -7.14 4.87 4.55
N SER A 21 -6.76 3.61 4.62
CA SER A 21 -7.36 2.59 5.48
C SER A 21 -6.29 1.93 6.35
N GLU A 22 -6.69 1.31 7.46
CA GLU A 22 -5.77 0.50 8.25
C GLU A 22 -5.27 -0.71 7.44
N ILE A 23 -4.00 -1.06 7.63
CA ILE A 23 -3.44 -2.26 6.97
C ILE A 23 -4.19 -3.49 7.49
N THR A 24 -4.65 -4.31 6.55
CA THR A 24 -5.37 -5.56 6.81
C THR A 24 -4.68 -6.67 6.02
N GLN A 25 -5.07 -7.92 6.28
CA GLN A 25 -4.52 -9.07 5.54
C GLN A 25 -4.75 -8.93 4.02
N ARG A 26 -5.91 -8.37 3.60
CA ARG A 26 -6.20 -8.11 2.19
C ARG A 26 -5.13 -7.26 1.51
N HIS A 27 -4.62 -6.24 2.19
CA HIS A 27 -3.59 -5.36 1.63
C HIS A 27 -2.26 -6.09 1.41
N ILE A 28 -1.95 -7.06 2.27
CA ILE A 28 -0.78 -7.94 2.10
C ILE A 28 -1.01 -8.89 0.93
N ASP A 29 -2.19 -9.49 0.85
CA ASP A 29 -2.54 -10.42 -0.21
C ASP A 29 -2.51 -9.72 -1.58
N ASP A 30 -3.03 -8.50 -1.68
CA ASP A 30 -2.94 -7.66 -2.88
C ASP A 30 -1.48 -7.39 -3.27
N TYR A 31 -0.62 -7.09 -2.29
CA TYR A 31 0.80 -6.85 -2.54
C TYR A 31 1.50 -8.11 -3.06
N GLN A 32 1.31 -9.25 -2.37
CA GLN A 32 1.95 -10.52 -2.71
C GLN A 32 1.48 -11.05 -4.07
N ASN A 33 0.20 -10.93 -4.38
CA ASN A 33 -0.40 -11.51 -5.58
C ASN A 33 -0.33 -10.60 -6.81
N SER A 34 -0.33 -9.28 -6.63
CA SER A 34 -0.35 -8.33 -7.76
C SER A 34 0.93 -7.51 -7.88
N TRP A 35 1.40 -6.89 -6.78
CA TRP A 35 2.55 -5.99 -6.84
C TRP A 35 3.87 -6.71 -7.06
N LEU A 36 4.09 -7.83 -6.37
CA LEU A 36 5.31 -8.62 -6.50
C LEU A 36 5.51 -9.13 -7.94
N GLU A 37 4.42 -9.54 -8.59
CA GLU A 37 4.44 -9.95 -10.00
C GLU A 37 4.68 -8.77 -10.95
N MET A 38 4.15 -7.57 -10.66
CA MET A 38 4.48 -6.38 -11.43
C MET A 38 5.95 -5.99 -11.29
N LEU A 39 6.50 -5.97 -10.07
CA LEU A 39 7.91 -5.66 -9.81
C LEU A 39 8.82 -6.62 -10.58
N ARG A 40 8.51 -7.92 -10.56
CA ARG A 40 9.20 -8.94 -11.38
C ARG A 40 9.09 -8.64 -12.88
N ARG A 41 7.89 -8.34 -13.37
CA ARG A 41 7.64 -8.05 -14.79
C ARG A 41 8.40 -6.81 -15.28
N TYR A 42 8.54 -5.78 -14.44
CA TYR A 42 9.19 -4.52 -14.78
C TYR A 42 10.67 -4.46 -14.33
N GLU A 43 11.24 -5.60 -13.90
CA GLU A 43 12.61 -5.71 -13.37
C GLU A 43 12.95 -4.63 -12.33
N GLN A 44 11.95 -4.25 -11.53
CA GLN A 44 12.12 -3.28 -10.46
C GLN A 44 12.53 -3.99 -9.18
N GLU A 45 13.52 -3.45 -8.49
CA GLU A 45 13.89 -3.94 -7.16
C GLU A 45 12.70 -3.75 -6.21
N ASP A 46 12.36 -4.81 -5.46
CA ASP A 46 11.56 -4.65 -4.25
C ASP A 46 12.42 -3.88 -3.27
N LYS A 47 12.18 -2.56 -3.16
CA LYS A 47 12.93 -1.60 -2.32
C LYS A 47 12.69 -1.82 -0.82
N PHE A 48 12.73 -3.07 -0.38
CA PHE A 48 12.42 -3.52 0.98
C PHE A 48 10.99 -3.18 1.42
N TRP A 49 10.02 -3.23 0.50
CA TRP A 49 8.61 -3.04 0.82
C TRP A 49 7.95 -4.34 1.28
N SER A 50 8.62 -5.09 2.17
CA SER A 50 7.99 -6.25 2.81
C SER A 50 6.82 -5.77 3.68
N TRP A 51 5.60 -5.83 3.14
CA TRP A 51 4.38 -5.45 3.84
C TRP A 51 4.10 -6.37 5.04
N GLU A 52 4.57 -7.62 5.00
CA GLU A 52 4.58 -8.51 6.17
C GLU A 52 5.48 -7.98 7.30
N PHE A 53 6.69 -7.51 6.97
CA PHE A 53 7.58 -6.92 7.96
C PHE A 53 6.98 -5.64 8.55
N LYS A 54 6.45 -4.74 7.70
CA LYS A 54 5.76 -3.52 8.14
C LYS A 54 4.55 -3.87 9.03
N ARG A 55 3.80 -4.92 8.68
CA ARG A 55 2.68 -5.40 9.50
C ARG A 55 3.10 -5.89 10.85
N ARG A 56 4.17 -6.68 10.91
CA ARG A 56 4.70 -7.17 12.18
C ARG A 56 5.14 -6.01 13.08
N ILE A 57 5.74 -4.96 12.52
CA ILE A 57 6.16 -3.78 13.29
C ILE A 57 4.96 -3.06 13.88
N PHE A 58 3.98 -2.64 13.07
CA PHE A 58 2.87 -1.84 13.61
C PHE A 58 1.96 -2.64 14.55
N LEU A 59 1.84 -3.96 14.37
CA LEU A 59 1.11 -4.82 15.31
C LEU A 59 1.87 -5.06 16.62
N SER A 60 3.19 -4.92 16.63
CA SER A 60 4.03 -5.18 17.80
C SER A 60 4.25 -3.95 18.68
N GLN A 61 3.93 -2.76 18.18
CA GLN A 61 4.23 -1.50 18.83
C GLN A 61 3.00 -0.59 18.81
N ASP A 62 2.40 -0.35 19.97
CA ASP A 62 1.20 0.51 20.12
C ASP A 62 1.42 1.97 19.67
N ASN A 63 2.67 2.39 19.50
CA ASN A 63 3.03 3.72 19.01
C ASN A 63 3.21 3.80 17.47
N TYR A 64 2.92 2.72 16.73
CA TYR A 64 2.98 2.70 15.28
C TYR A 64 1.58 2.51 14.68
N GLU A 65 1.19 3.46 13.83
CA GLU A 65 -0.04 3.33 13.04
C GLU A 65 0.29 2.80 11.65
N GLY A 66 -0.36 1.72 11.24
CA GLY A 66 -0.19 1.08 9.94
C GLY A 66 -1.33 1.41 8.99
N TYR A 67 -1.07 2.23 7.97
CA TYR A 67 -2.06 2.58 6.96
C TYR A 67 -1.66 2.13 5.56
N ALA A 68 -2.66 1.71 4.78
CA ALA A 68 -2.57 1.42 3.36
C ALA A 68 -3.34 2.49 2.58
N ILE A 69 -2.91 2.72 1.33
CA ILE A 69 -3.64 3.53 0.37
C ILE A 69 -4.40 2.59 -0.54
N GLU A 70 -5.70 2.81 -0.65
CA GLU A 70 -6.57 2.11 -1.58
C GLU A 70 -7.03 3.06 -2.68
N LEU A 71 -6.86 2.64 -3.94
CA LEU A 71 -7.44 3.31 -5.10
C LEU A 71 -8.25 2.29 -5.90
N ALA A 72 -9.51 2.63 -6.21
CA ALA A 72 -10.43 1.75 -6.96
C ALA A 72 -10.54 0.31 -6.38
N GLY A 73 -10.42 0.15 -5.06
CA GLY A 73 -10.54 -1.13 -4.36
C GLY A 73 -9.29 -2.02 -4.44
N ARG A 74 -8.15 -1.47 -4.84
CA ARG A 74 -6.84 -2.13 -4.82
C ARG A 74 -5.85 -1.38 -3.95
N THR A 75 -4.94 -2.12 -3.36
CA THR A 75 -3.82 -1.58 -2.60
C THR A 75 -2.80 -0.95 -3.54
N GLU A 76 -2.49 0.33 -3.31
CA GLU A 76 -1.43 1.05 -4.00
C GLU A 76 -0.17 1.09 -3.13
N GLY A 77 0.99 0.79 -3.73
CA GLY A 77 2.30 0.65 -3.09
C GLY A 77 3.21 1.85 -3.29
#